data_AF-A0A318QX61-F1
#
_entry.id   AF-A0A318QX61-F1
#
_cell.length_a   1.000
_cell.length_b   1.000
_cell.length_c   1.000
_cell.angle_alpha   90.00
_cell.angle_beta   90.00
_cell.angle_gamma   90.00
#
_symmetry.space_group_name_H-M   'P 1'
#
loop_
_entity.id
_entity.type
_entity.pdbx_description
1 polymer ?
#
loop_
_entity_poly.entity_id
_entity_poly.type
_entity_poly.pdbx_seq_one_letter_code
_entity_poly.pdbx_strand_id
1 'polypeptide(L)'
;MRSHGAPVRQGAGLCALMGMLALPHAALCGDLVIRNTGAADAQCHIVDSGRADAVFTVKAQDTAHVGVPAGGMINSVECNGLKTREMHITPKGMDGYVVLNGRQKRVLNVSLYPFIPSLPNGNFQTLVQHVITTYQDSNPDVLLNAVMSEDVDIYNPARLLQLLSGRGYDVVELDTLYIEFLAAHKRIAPVRISGDAPWQPGHDAVLYHGVTYAVPSWLCLDFLYSYSPDIKDIHGLDQFMSYLNREPAGKRHISADFSGTTRLPSLYIDGYVQRYGYDHIRDAFRMPPDPQVVNSLMRLAITCTDGKENHCVDGTLSRAADGDVDRIFAEGKSGFDIGFSEQSFYINLFNPTHAASLAMIPVPWGENGQTMLYSDAFVTNRTSCSSASCQADSTAFTTMMTGKEIKTYIAFSQDLPQGTPARHLLVGTRPFWDQQQVRDDPVYSQVRTVIETGQAFPHDLNESLRDRMARDVCLMLRKDIPQYDCDMTKGPM
;
A
#
# COMPACT_ATOMS: atom_id res chain seq x y z
N MET A 1 44.58 -32.65 19.39
CA MET A 1 44.75 -31.68 18.29
C MET A 1 43.62 -30.67 18.40
N ARG A 2 43.96 -29.44 18.81
CA ARG A 2 43.00 -28.33 18.97
C ARG A 2 42.73 -27.72 17.60
N SER A 3 41.47 -27.68 17.20
CA SER A 3 40.98 -26.89 16.07
C SER A 3 40.55 -25.53 16.63
N HIS A 4 41.26 -24.47 16.24
CA HIS A 4 40.94 -23.10 16.61
C HIS A 4 39.82 -22.60 15.69
N GLY A 5 38.63 -22.34 16.26
CA GLY A 5 37.58 -21.56 15.62
C GLY A 5 38.04 -20.11 15.44
N ALA A 6 37.92 -19.59 14.22
CA ALA A 6 38.17 -18.18 13.93
C ALA A 6 37.09 -17.31 14.57
N PRO A 7 37.43 -16.13 15.12
CA PRO A 7 36.45 -15.22 15.68
C PRO A 7 35.61 -14.58 14.56
N VAL A 8 34.29 -14.52 14.79
CA VAL A 8 33.36 -13.70 14.00
C VAL A 8 33.82 -12.25 14.15
N ARG A 9 34.22 -11.63 13.04
CA ARG A 9 34.52 -10.18 13.00
C ARG A 9 33.22 -9.43 13.28
N GLN A 10 33.14 -8.76 14.43
CA GLN A 10 32.29 -7.59 14.61
C GLN A 10 32.80 -6.52 13.64
N GLY A 11 32.28 -6.53 12.42
CA GLY A 11 32.46 -5.41 11.51
C GLY A 11 31.58 -4.28 11.99
N ALA A 12 32.17 -3.21 12.52
CA ALA A 12 31.50 -1.92 12.53
C ALA A 12 31.09 -1.65 11.08
N GLY A 13 29.79 -1.50 10.83
CA GLY A 13 29.24 -1.07 9.54
C GLY A 13 29.76 0.33 9.24
N LEU A 14 30.93 0.42 8.62
CA LEU A 14 31.49 1.67 8.16
C LEU A 14 30.91 1.95 6.77
N CYS A 15 29.70 2.52 6.73
CA CYS A 15 29.30 3.36 5.62
C CYS A 15 30.14 4.63 5.72
N ALA A 16 31.26 4.65 5.01
CA ALA A 16 32.17 5.79 4.99
C ALA A 16 31.43 7.04 4.50
N LEU A 17 31.35 8.05 5.37
CA LEU A 17 31.19 9.45 4.96
C LEU A 17 32.34 9.78 3.98
N MET A 18 32.03 9.85 2.69
CA MET A 18 32.88 10.54 1.72
C MET A 18 32.09 11.64 1.04
N GLY A 19 32.51 12.88 1.33
CA GLY A 19 32.79 13.89 0.32
C GLY A 19 31.62 14.43 -0.49
N MET A 20 31.17 15.62 -0.09
CA MET A 20 30.39 16.60 -0.85
C MET A 20 30.55 16.51 -2.38
N LEU A 21 29.45 16.18 -3.08
CA LEU A 21 28.85 16.88 -4.22
C LEU A 21 27.92 15.92 -4.99
N ALA A 22 26.61 16.20 -4.92
CA ALA A 22 25.52 15.68 -5.75
C ALA A 22 25.29 14.14 -5.79
N LEU A 23 24.28 13.67 -5.04
CA LEU A 23 23.13 12.85 -5.48
C LEU A 23 22.24 12.52 -4.26
N PRO A 24 20.89 12.57 -4.34
CA PRO A 24 19.99 12.36 -3.21
C PRO A 24 19.55 10.90 -3.14
N HIS A 25 20.42 10.01 -2.66
CA HIS A 25 19.99 8.68 -2.23
C HIS A 25 20.75 8.36 -0.94
N ALA A 26 20.08 8.46 0.20
CA ALA A 26 20.64 7.87 1.41
C ALA A 26 20.80 6.37 1.15
N ALA A 27 22.02 5.85 1.23
CA ALA A 27 22.27 4.43 1.03
C ALA A 27 21.63 3.65 2.20
N LEU A 28 20.48 3.04 1.93
CA LEU A 28 19.86 2.07 2.83
C LEU A 28 20.82 0.88 2.99
N CYS A 29 21.01 0.43 4.23
CA CYS A 29 21.95 -0.66 4.54
C CYS A 29 21.25 -1.99 4.85
N GLY A 30 19.92 -1.99 5.02
CA GLY A 30 19.09 -3.18 5.24
C GLY A 30 19.66 -4.08 6.33
N ASP A 31 19.68 -3.58 7.57
CA ASP A 31 20.23 -4.30 8.71
C ASP A 31 19.13 -5.08 9.45
N LEU A 32 19.49 -6.21 10.04
CA LEU A 32 18.70 -6.80 11.12
C LEU A 32 19.04 -6.09 12.44
N VAL A 33 18.07 -5.39 13.02
CA VAL A 33 18.19 -4.72 14.32
C VAL A 33 17.45 -5.53 15.38
N ILE A 34 18.20 -6.04 16.36
CA ILE A 34 17.63 -6.81 17.48
C ILE A 34 17.85 -6.03 18.78
N ARG A 35 16.76 -5.58 19.38
CA ARG A 35 16.75 -4.90 20.68
C ARG A 35 16.34 -5.87 21.77
N ASN A 36 17.20 -6.09 22.76
CA ASN A 36 16.90 -6.92 23.92
C ASN A 36 16.59 -6.04 25.14
N THR A 37 15.32 -5.91 25.46
CA THR A 37 14.79 -5.22 26.65
C THR A 37 14.60 -6.16 27.85
N GLY A 38 14.97 -7.43 27.73
CA GLY A 38 14.92 -8.40 28.82
C GLY A 38 16.08 -8.27 29.81
N ALA A 39 15.98 -8.98 30.94
CA ALA A 39 17.01 -9.01 31.98
C ALA A 39 18.14 -10.02 31.71
N ALA A 40 18.02 -10.85 30.67
CA ALA A 40 18.98 -11.89 30.32
C ALA A 40 19.47 -11.72 28.89
N ASP A 41 20.71 -12.16 28.65
CA ASP A 41 21.27 -12.26 27.30
C ASP A 41 20.41 -13.19 26.42
N ALA A 42 20.26 -12.83 25.15
CA ALA A 42 19.58 -13.64 24.16
C ALA A 42 20.61 -14.26 23.21
N GLN A 43 20.50 -15.57 22.98
CA GLN A 43 21.26 -16.22 21.92
C GLN A 43 20.43 -16.24 20.64
N CYS A 44 20.98 -15.62 19.60
CA CYS A 44 20.33 -15.48 18.31
C CYS A 44 21.15 -16.17 17.22
N HIS A 45 20.45 -16.70 16.22
CA HIS A 45 21.06 -17.22 15.01
C HIS A 45 20.29 -16.79 13.78
N ILE A 46 21.01 -16.30 12.77
CA ILE A 46 20.44 -16.06 11.45
C ILE A 46 20.31 -17.40 10.74
N VAL A 47 19.12 -17.67 10.20
CA VAL A 47 18.85 -18.86 9.41
C VAL A 47 18.63 -18.38 7.98
N ASP A 48 19.67 -18.48 7.13
CA ASP A 48 19.55 -18.13 5.71
C ASP A 48 20.28 -19.00 4.69
N SER A 49 19.64 -19.06 3.53
CA SER A 49 19.80 -19.79 2.28
C SER A 49 21.12 -19.59 1.52
N GLY A 50 22.28 -19.57 2.19
CA GLY A 50 23.56 -19.60 1.46
C GLY A 50 24.88 -19.39 2.22
N ARG A 51 24.88 -19.13 3.53
CA ARG A 51 26.11 -19.01 4.34
C ARG A 51 25.92 -19.58 5.74
N ALA A 52 27.04 -19.88 6.41
CA ALA A 52 27.09 -20.48 7.73
C ALA A 52 26.25 -19.71 8.76
N ASP A 53 25.45 -20.44 9.52
CA ASP A 53 24.64 -19.98 10.66
C ASP A 53 25.46 -19.02 11.54
N ALA A 54 25.17 -17.72 11.44
CA ALA A 54 25.83 -16.73 12.28
C ALA A 54 25.15 -16.76 13.65
N VAL A 55 25.84 -17.30 14.65
CA VAL A 55 25.40 -17.28 16.05
C VAL A 55 26.02 -16.07 16.75
N PHE A 56 25.18 -15.30 17.43
CA PHE A 56 25.61 -14.13 18.19
C PHE A 56 24.73 -13.93 19.43
N THR A 57 25.28 -13.23 20.41
CA THR A 57 24.59 -12.92 21.66
C THR A 57 24.19 -11.45 21.67
N VAL A 58 22.91 -11.18 21.95
CA VAL A 58 22.42 -9.82 22.21
C VAL A 58 22.32 -9.65 23.73
N LYS A 59 23.14 -8.74 24.27
CA LYS A 59 23.21 -8.51 25.72
C LYS A 59 21.90 -7.99 26.27
N ALA A 60 21.64 -8.28 27.54
CA ALA A 60 20.50 -7.69 28.24
C ALA A 60 20.56 -6.15 28.18
N GLN A 61 19.43 -5.50 27.90
CA GLN A 61 19.31 -4.04 27.74
C GLN A 61 20.17 -3.45 26.60
N ASP A 62 20.48 -4.24 25.57
CA ASP A 62 21.35 -3.84 24.47
C ASP A 62 20.68 -4.01 23.10
N THR A 63 21.29 -3.42 22.07
CA THR A 63 20.86 -3.53 20.67
C THR A 63 21.99 -4.05 19.81
N ALA A 64 21.72 -5.10 19.04
CA ALA A 64 22.63 -5.65 18.05
C ALA A 64 22.18 -5.26 16.63
N HIS A 65 23.16 -4.95 15.79
CA HIS A 65 22.97 -4.72 14.36
C HIS A 65 23.69 -5.82 13.59
N VAL A 66 22.99 -6.45 12.66
CA VAL A 66 23.56 -7.48 11.78
C VAL A 66 23.28 -7.12 10.33
N GLY A 67 24.30 -6.63 9.64
CA GLY A 67 24.18 -6.22 8.24
C GLY A 67 24.03 -7.41 7.30
N VAL A 68 23.23 -7.23 6.25
CA VAL A 68 23.05 -8.22 5.19
C VAL A 68 24.25 -8.15 4.23
N PRO A 69 24.93 -9.28 3.93
CA PRO A 69 26.02 -9.27 2.96
C PRO A 69 25.52 -8.94 1.55
N ALA A 70 26.38 -8.32 0.73
CA ALA A 70 26.06 -7.98 -0.65
C ALA A 70 25.54 -9.20 -1.44
N GLY A 71 24.36 -9.06 -2.05
CA GLY A 71 23.69 -10.12 -2.80
C GLY A 71 22.99 -11.20 -1.95
N GLY A 72 22.98 -11.05 -0.62
CA GLY A 72 22.24 -11.92 0.29
C GLY A 72 20.89 -11.36 0.73
N MET A 73 20.23 -12.08 1.62
CA MET A 73 19.02 -11.69 2.34
C MET A 73 19.15 -12.20 3.79
N ILE A 74 18.41 -11.60 4.72
CA ILE A 74 18.04 -12.22 6.00
C ILE A 74 16.52 -12.46 5.96
N ASN A 75 16.11 -13.72 5.93
CA ASN A 75 14.72 -14.14 5.84
C ASN A 75 14.20 -14.76 7.15
N SER A 76 15.09 -15.15 8.06
CA SER A 76 14.71 -15.56 9.40
C SER A 76 15.83 -15.38 10.41
N VAL A 77 15.44 -15.05 11.64
CA VAL A 77 16.29 -15.11 12.82
C VAL A 77 15.58 -15.93 13.89
N GLU A 78 16.34 -16.71 14.63
CA GLU A 78 15.82 -17.42 15.79
C GLU A 78 16.59 -17.03 17.05
N CYS A 79 15.86 -16.48 18.02
CA CYS A 79 16.40 -16.04 19.30
C CYS A 79 15.72 -16.79 20.44
N ASN A 80 16.50 -17.47 21.28
CA ASN A 80 15.98 -18.27 22.40
C ASN A 80 14.85 -19.27 22.01
N GLY A 81 14.97 -19.88 20.82
CA GLY A 81 13.97 -20.81 20.28
C GLY A 81 12.76 -20.16 19.60
N LEU A 82 12.72 -18.83 19.51
CA LEU A 82 11.67 -18.08 18.82
C LEU A 82 12.14 -17.72 17.42
N LYS A 83 11.58 -18.38 16.41
CA LYS A 83 11.98 -18.23 15.00
C LYS A 83 11.00 -17.36 14.20
N THR A 84 11.51 -16.27 13.63
CA THR A 84 10.79 -15.45 12.63
C THR A 84 10.81 -16.12 11.26
N ARG A 85 9.95 -15.65 10.34
CA ARG A 85 9.86 -16.11 8.96
C ARG A 85 9.58 -14.94 8.03
N GLU A 86 9.96 -15.09 6.76
CA GLU A 86 9.66 -14.11 5.72
C GLU A 86 10.11 -12.69 6.12
N MET A 87 11.31 -12.51 6.65
CA MET A 87 11.77 -11.16 7.06
C MET A 87 12.12 -10.24 5.88
N HIS A 88 12.49 -10.80 4.70
CA HIS A 88 12.82 -10.07 3.47
C HIS A 88 13.82 -8.90 3.64
N ILE A 89 14.80 -9.03 4.53
CA ILE A 89 15.80 -7.99 4.74
C ILE A 89 16.89 -8.13 3.67
N THR A 90 17.03 -7.15 2.78
CA THR A 90 18.04 -7.14 1.71
C THR A 90 19.00 -5.98 1.89
N PRO A 91 20.22 -5.99 1.32
CA PRO A 91 21.20 -4.90 1.50
C PRO A 91 20.74 -3.53 0.99
N LYS A 92 19.67 -3.48 0.18
CA LYS A 92 19.07 -2.26 -0.35
C LYS A 92 17.67 -2.00 0.21
N GLY A 93 17.13 -2.96 0.95
CA GLY A 93 15.82 -2.88 1.56
C GLY A 93 15.88 -2.15 2.89
N MET A 94 14.74 -2.17 3.57
CA MET A 94 14.62 -1.61 4.91
C MET A 94 15.26 -2.54 5.94
N ASP A 95 15.57 -1.95 7.10
CA ASP A 95 15.97 -2.72 8.27
C ASP A 95 14.82 -3.62 8.76
N GLY A 96 15.15 -4.83 9.22
CA GLY A 96 14.23 -5.68 9.97
C GLY A 96 14.37 -5.48 11.47
N TYR A 97 13.26 -5.55 12.20
CA TYR A 97 13.22 -5.28 13.64
C TYR A 97 12.75 -6.46 14.45
N VAL A 98 13.48 -6.75 15.53
CA VAL A 98 13.12 -7.76 16.54
C VAL A 98 13.30 -7.14 17.92
N VAL A 99 12.24 -7.12 18.72
CA VAL A 99 12.29 -6.60 20.09
C VAL A 99 12.05 -7.74 21.07
N LEU A 100 13.11 -8.20 21.73
CA LEU A 100 13.06 -9.24 22.76
C LEU A 100 12.78 -8.60 24.12
N ASN A 101 11.89 -9.18 24.91
CA ASN A 101 11.55 -8.75 26.28
C ASN A 101 11.78 -9.86 27.32
N GLY A 102 12.16 -11.06 26.88
CA GLY A 102 12.44 -12.23 27.74
C GLY A 102 11.20 -12.95 28.27
N ARG A 103 9.99 -12.49 27.92
CA ARG A 103 8.70 -13.09 28.28
C ARG A 103 8.03 -13.80 27.10
N GLN A 104 8.51 -13.54 25.87
CA GLN A 104 7.97 -14.14 24.66
C GLN A 104 8.08 -15.67 24.65
N LYS A 105 7.04 -16.33 24.14
CA LYS A 105 6.92 -17.80 24.06
C LYS A 105 6.52 -18.30 22.67
N ARG A 106 6.07 -17.41 21.80
CA ARG A 106 5.63 -17.70 20.43
C ARG A 106 5.87 -16.50 19.53
N VAL A 107 5.81 -16.71 18.22
CA VAL A 107 6.06 -15.69 17.19
C VAL A 107 4.79 -15.49 16.37
N LEU A 108 4.46 -14.24 16.06
CA LEU A 108 3.47 -13.87 15.05
C LEU A 108 4.21 -13.18 13.89
N ASN A 109 4.09 -13.71 12.68
CA ASN A 109 4.72 -13.16 11.49
C ASN A 109 3.67 -12.44 10.65
N VAL A 110 3.85 -11.15 10.40
CA VAL A 110 2.87 -10.31 9.73
C VAL A 110 3.51 -9.55 8.58
N SER A 111 2.77 -9.44 7.47
CA SER A 111 3.08 -8.51 6.38
C SER A 111 2.09 -7.36 6.43
N LEU A 112 2.60 -6.14 6.43
CA LEU A 112 1.87 -4.88 6.33
C LEU A 112 1.82 -4.41 4.87
N TYR A 113 0.80 -3.63 4.53
CA TYR A 113 0.65 -3.03 3.21
C TYR A 113 1.71 -1.93 3.00
N PRO A 114 2.62 -2.05 2.02
CA PRO A 114 3.75 -1.13 1.89
C PRO A 114 3.46 0.13 1.06
N PHE A 115 2.37 0.16 0.29
CA PHE A 115 2.10 1.22 -0.68
C PHE A 115 1.37 2.41 -0.04
N ILE A 116 1.95 2.99 1.01
CA ILE A 116 1.48 4.25 1.61
C ILE A 116 2.53 5.35 1.39
N PRO A 117 2.15 6.63 1.35
CA PRO A 117 3.12 7.71 1.13
C PRO A 117 4.24 7.75 2.17
N SER A 118 5.43 8.11 1.72
CA SER A 118 6.59 8.36 2.58
C SER A 118 7.42 9.50 2.01
N LEU A 119 8.37 10.02 2.80
CA LEU A 119 9.36 10.93 2.24
C LEU A 119 10.16 10.22 1.13
N PRO A 120 10.71 10.92 0.12
CA PRO A 120 11.48 10.29 -0.96
C PRO A 120 12.69 9.44 -0.53
N ASN A 121 13.12 9.54 0.73
CA ASN A 121 14.16 8.70 1.34
C ASN A 121 13.67 7.98 2.62
N GLY A 122 12.36 7.94 2.85
CA GLY A 122 11.76 7.28 4.00
C GLY A 122 11.71 5.76 3.80
N ASN A 123 11.71 5.01 4.90
CA ASN A 123 11.87 3.55 4.89
C ASN A 123 10.96 2.85 5.92
N PHE A 124 9.87 3.49 6.34
CA PHE A 124 8.90 3.01 7.34
C PHE A 124 9.48 2.47 8.67
N GLN A 125 10.75 2.71 8.95
CA GLN A 125 11.45 2.14 10.09
C GLN A 125 10.79 2.53 11.41
N THR A 126 10.53 3.82 11.60
CA THR A 126 9.86 4.35 12.79
C THR A 126 8.45 3.76 12.93
N LEU A 127 7.72 3.62 11.82
CA LEU A 127 6.38 3.03 11.80
C LEU A 127 6.40 1.56 12.24
N VAL A 128 7.26 0.74 11.64
CA VAL A 128 7.36 -0.69 11.97
C VAL A 128 7.79 -0.89 13.44
N GLN A 129 8.75 -0.09 13.93
CA GLN A 129 9.15 -0.11 15.34
C GLN A 129 7.98 0.26 16.27
N HIS A 130 7.19 1.26 15.91
CA HIS A 130 6.03 1.68 16.68
C HIS A 130 4.96 0.58 16.74
N VAL A 131 4.67 -0.07 15.61
CA VAL A 131 3.74 -1.21 15.53
C VAL A 131 4.21 -2.36 16.43
N ILE A 132 5.49 -2.75 16.35
CA ILE A 132 6.05 -3.83 17.17
C ILE A 132 5.97 -3.50 18.66
N THR A 133 6.37 -2.29 19.05
CA THR A 133 6.37 -1.89 20.45
C THR A 133 4.95 -1.86 21.00
N THR A 134 4.03 -1.20 20.30
CA THR A 134 2.61 -1.07 20.71
C THR A 134 1.94 -2.43 20.89
N TYR A 135 2.15 -3.35 19.95
CA TYR A 135 1.57 -4.68 20.03
C TYR A 135 2.13 -5.49 21.21
N GLN A 136 3.46 -5.51 21.37
CA GLN A 136 4.12 -6.32 22.40
C GLN A 136 3.95 -5.76 23.82
N ASP A 137 3.69 -4.47 23.97
CA ASP A 137 3.34 -3.88 25.27
C ASP A 137 2.06 -4.50 25.84
N SER A 138 1.08 -4.77 24.97
CA SER A 138 -0.19 -5.42 25.34
C SER A 138 -0.12 -6.96 25.25
N ASN A 139 0.80 -7.51 24.47
CA ASN A 139 0.96 -8.96 24.24
C ASN A 139 2.42 -9.40 24.49
N PRO A 140 2.91 -9.31 25.75
CA PRO A 140 4.33 -9.47 26.05
C PRO A 140 4.85 -10.91 25.87
N ASP A 141 3.97 -11.88 25.69
CA ASP A 141 4.29 -13.29 25.44
C ASP A 141 4.40 -13.64 23.94
N VAL A 142 4.17 -12.67 23.05
CA VAL A 142 4.30 -12.82 21.59
C VAL A 142 5.48 -12.00 21.09
N LEU A 143 6.34 -12.62 20.29
CA LEU A 143 7.33 -11.92 19.48
C LEU A 143 6.68 -11.52 18.15
N LEU A 144 6.54 -10.22 17.89
CA LEU A 144 6.05 -9.75 16.60
C LEU A 144 7.19 -9.60 15.60
N ASN A 145 7.08 -10.28 14.46
CA ASN A 145 7.86 -10.01 13.26
C ASN A 145 6.95 -9.30 12.25
N ALA A 146 7.11 -8.00 12.08
CA ALA A 146 6.33 -7.20 11.14
C ALA A 146 7.22 -6.73 9.97
N VAL A 147 6.75 -6.98 8.75
CA VAL A 147 7.45 -6.67 7.51
C VAL A 147 6.57 -5.78 6.64
N MET A 148 7.12 -4.70 6.10
CA MET A 148 6.40 -3.73 5.28
C MET A 148 7.18 -3.42 3.99
N SER A 149 7.38 -4.40 3.12
CA SER A 149 8.26 -4.28 1.95
C SER A 149 7.50 -4.49 0.64
N GLU A 150 7.77 -3.67 -0.36
CA GLU A 150 7.27 -3.85 -1.73
C GLU A 150 7.80 -5.14 -2.39
N ASP A 151 8.93 -5.70 -1.90
CA ASP A 151 9.42 -7.01 -2.33
C ASP A 151 8.42 -8.14 -1.96
N VAL A 152 7.51 -7.88 -1.02
CA VAL A 152 6.38 -8.77 -0.72
C VAL A 152 5.26 -8.50 -1.74
N ASP A 153 5.40 -9.13 -2.91
CA ASP A 153 4.45 -8.98 -4.02
C ASP A 153 3.07 -9.60 -3.69
N ILE A 154 2.17 -8.74 -3.21
CA ILE A 154 0.76 -9.05 -2.90
C ILE A 154 -0.16 -8.95 -4.13
N TYR A 155 0.33 -8.53 -5.29
CA TYR A 155 -0.46 -8.37 -6.53
C TYR A 155 -0.23 -9.51 -7.54
N ASN A 156 0.58 -10.49 -7.16
CA ASN A 156 0.82 -11.71 -7.92
C ASN A 156 0.12 -12.92 -7.27
N PRO A 157 -0.91 -13.51 -7.90
CA PRO A 157 -1.65 -14.62 -7.33
C PRO A 157 -0.79 -15.82 -6.96
N ALA A 158 0.20 -16.18 -7.79
CA ALA A 158 1.08 -17.30 -7.51
C ALA A 158 1.96 -17.02 -6.27
N ARG A 159 2.42 -15.78 -6.11
CA ARG A 159 3.17 -15.34 -4.93
C ARG A 159 2.29 -15.29 -3.69
N LEU A 160 1.07 -14.77 -3.77
CA LEU A 160 0.10 -14.77 -2.68
C LEU A 160 -0.14 -16.17 -2.10
N LEU A 161 -0.28 -17.20 -2.96
CA LEU A 161 -0.43 -18.58 -2.49
C LEU A 161 0.81 -19.07 -1.71
N GLN A 162 2.00 -18.57 -1.99
CA GLN A 162 3.24 -18.88 -1.26
C GLN A 162 3.31 -18.11 0.07
N LEU A 163 2.98 -16.81 0.04
CA LEU A 163 2.92 -15.94 1.23
C LEU A 163 1.91 -16.46 2.26
N LEU A 164 0.83 -17.08 1.81
CA LEU A 164 -0.21 -17.70 2.63
C LEU A 164 -0.09 -19.24 2.70
N SER A 165 1.14 -19.75 2.61
CA SER A 165 1.46 -21.17 2.83
C SER A 165 1.83 -21.46 4.29
N GLY A 166 2.04 -22.73 4.65
CA GLY A 166 2.49 -23.10 6.00
C GLY A 166 3.89 -22.56 6.40
N ARG A 167 4.67 -22.07 5.43
CA ARG A 167 5.98 -21.44 5.68
C ARG A 167 5.95 -19.92 5.61
N GLY A 168 4.83 -19.34 5.19
CA GLY A 168 4.69 -17.89 4.99
C GLY A 168 4.31 -17.14 6.25
N TYR A 169 3.66 -16.00 6.04
CA TYR A 169 3.14 -15.12 7.09
C TYR A 169 1.88 -15.69 7.74
N ASP A 170 1.66 -15.33 8.99
CA ASP A 170 0.46 -15.67 9.76
C ASP A 170 -0.68 -14.69 9.47
N VAL A 171 -0.35 -13.41 9.24
CA VAL A 171 -1.27 -12.36 8.82
C VAL A 171 -0.68 -11.59 7.65
N VAL A 172 -1.49 -11.27 6.65
CA VAL A 172 -1.07 -10.43 5.52
C VAL A 172 -2.11 -9.34 5.34
N GLU A 173 -1.68 -8.09 5.30
CA GLU A 173 -2.49 -6.98 4.78
C GLU A 173 -2.36 -6.95 3.26
N LEU A 174 -3.48 -7.05 2.56
CA LEU A 174 -3.51 -7.12 1.10
C LEU A 174 -4.78 -6.51 0.54
N ASP A 175 -4.76 -6.27 -0.76
CA ASP A 175 -5.90 -5.79 -1.51
C ASP A 175 -7.03 -6.83 -1.58
N THR A 176 -8.24 -6.38 -1.28
CA THR A 176 -9.45 -7.20 -1.28
C THR A 176 -9.82 -7.79 -2.65
N LEU A 177 -9.22 -7.33 -3.76
CA LEU A 177 -9.32 -7.94 -5.09
C LEU A 177 -9.10 -9.47 -5.10
N TYR A 178 -8.37 -10.01 -4.12
CA TYR A 178 -8.02 -11.44 -4.05
C TYR A 178 -8.79 -12.25 -3.02
N ILE A 179 -9.78 -11.68 -2.32
CA ILE A 179 -10.51 -12.39 -1.25
C ILE A 179 -11.20 -13.64 -1.76
N GLU A 180 -11.94 -13.56 -2.87
CA GLU A 180 -12.59 -14.74 -3.47
C GLU A 180 -11.56 -15.80 -3.86
N PHE A 181 -10.49 -15.39 -4.56
CA PHE A 181 -9.41 -16.29 -4.99
C PHE A 181 -8.80 -17.03 -3.81
N LEU A 182 -8.42 -16.33 -2.74
CA LEU A 182 -7.77 -16.91 -1.57
C LEU A 182 -8.70 -17.80 -0.75
N ALA A 183 -9.97 -17.42 -0.61
CA ALA A 183 -10.98 -18.22 0.06
C ALA A 183 -11.27 -19.52 -0.71
N ALA A 184 -11.43 -19.45 -2.04
CA ALA A 184 -11.64 -20.61 -2.91
C ALA A 184 -10.47 -21.59 -2.87
N HIS A 185 -9.23 -21.09 -2.75
CA HIS A 185 -8.01 -21.90 -2.59
C HIS A 185 -7.75 -22.34 -1.14
N LYS A 186 -8.66 -22.02 -0.20
CA LYS A 186 -8.56 -22.35 1.24
C LYS A 186 -7.26 -21.85 1.88
N ARG A 187 -6.75 -20.70 1.43
CA ARG A 187 -5.53 -20.08 1.97
C ARG A 187 -5.79 -19.23 3.20
N ILE A 188 -6.97 -18.63 3.28
CA ILE A 188 -7.36 -17.75 4.37
C ILE A 188 -8.45 -18.38 5.24
N ALA A 189 -8.40 -18.09 6.54
CA ALA A 189 -9.41 -18.53 7.50
C ALA A 189 -10.54 -17.49 7.60
N PRO A 190 -11.80 -17.91 7.84
CA PRO A 190 -12.83 -16.99 8.28
C PRO A 190 -12.39 -16.25 9.54
N VAL A 191 -12.77 -14.98 9.64
CA VAL A 191 -12.45 -14.13 10.79
C VAL A 191 -13.71 -13.51 11.36
N ARG A 192 -13.62 -13.06 12.61
CA ARG A 192 -14.59 -12.15 13.19
C ARG A 192 -13.92 -10.80 13.33
N ILE A 193 -14.56 -9.76 12.82
CA ILE A 193 -14.10 -8.39 13.06
C ILE A 193 -14.32 -8.06 14.54
N SER A 194 -13.23 -7.77 15.23
CA SER A 194 -13.19 -7.27 16.60
C SER A 194 -12.64 -5.86 16.62
N GLY A 195 -13.05 -5.06 17.62
CA GLY A 195 -12.67 -3.66 17.71
C GLY A 195 -13.61 -2.73 16.95
N ASP A 196 -13.03 -1.76 16.28
CA ASP A 196 -13.73 -0.67 15.62
C ASP A 196 -14.55 -1.17 14.41
N ALA A 197 -15.78 -0.67 14.27
CA ALA A 197 -16.67 -1.09 13.20
C ALA A 197 -16.20 -0.55 11.84
N PRO A 198 -16.19 -1.37 10.78
CA PRO A 198 -15.84 -0.92 9.43
C PRO A 198 -16.94 -0.05 8.81
N TRP A 199 -16.57 0.72 7.80
CA TRP A 199 -17.52 1.24 6.82
C TRP A 199 -18.14 0.10 6.02
N GLN A 200 -19.36 0.33 5.50
CA GLN A 200 -20.09 -0.71 4.75
C GLN A 200 -19.30 -1.19 3.52
N PRO A 201 -18.68 -0.32 2.70
CA PRO A 201 -17.88 -0.77 1.55
C PRO A 201 -16.70 -1.65 1.95
N GLY A 202 -15.97 -1.29 3.01
CA GLY A 202 -14.87 -2.13 3.52
C GLY A 202 -15.38 -3.49 4.02
N HIS A 203 -16.53 -3.52 4.70
CA HIS A 203 -17.15 -4.76 5.13
C HIS A 203 -17.58 -5.65 3.96
N ASP A 204 -18.19 -5.07 2.92
CA ASP A 204 -18.68 -5.82 1.76
C ASP A 204 -17.52 -6.40 0.93
N ALA A 205 -16.40 -5.67 0.83
CA ALA A 205 -15.19 -6.13 0.13
C ALA A 205 -14.61 -7.43 0.71
N VAL A 206 -14.81 -7.70 2.01
CA VAL A 206 -14.25 -8.87 2.71
C VAL A 206 -15.24 -10.04 2.89
N LEU A 207 -16.47 -9.91 2.37
CA LEU A 207 -17.54 -10.91 2.48
C LEU A 207 -17.60 -11.82 1.28
N TYR A 208 -17.27 -13.11 1.41
CA TYR A 208 -17.46 -14.10 0.35
C TYR A 208 -18.47 -15.17 0.77
N HIS A 209 -19.54 -15.34 0.00
CA HIS A 209 -20.68 -16.23 0.31
C HIS A 209 -21.26 -16.04 1.73
N GLY A 210 -21.35 -14.78 2.18
CA GLY A 210 -21.89 -14.43 3.51
C GLY A 210 -20.92 -14.69 4.67
N VAL A 211 -19.66 -15.05 4.39
CA VAL A 211 -18.62 -15.27 5.40
C VAL A 211 -17.57 -14.18 5.29
N THR A 212 -17.19 -13.59 6.42
CA THR A 212 -16.11 -12.61 6.52
C THR A 212 -14.75 -13.31 6.54
N TYR A 213 -13.87 -12.96 5.61
CA TYR A 213 -12.55 -13.60 5.46
C TYR A 213 -11.37 -12.69 5.80
N ALA A 214 -11.61 -11.39 6.02
CA ALA A 214 -10.58 -10.43 6.35
C ALA A 214 -11.11 -9.32 7.27
N VAL A 215 -10.20 -8.55 7.87
CA VAL A 215 -10.50 -7.36 8.68
C VAL A 215 -10.17 -6.11 7.87
N PRO A 216 -11.15 -5.28 7.48
CA PRO A 216 -10.92 -4.09 6.64
C PRO A 216 -9.95 -3.10 7.28
N SER A 217 -9.06 -2.53 6.46
CA SER A 217 -7.93 -1.71 6.91
C SER A 217 -7.95 -0.32 6.26
N TRP A 218 -7.77 -0.27 4.93
CA TRP A 218 -7.78 0.95 4.14
C TRP A 218 -8.92 0.89 3.12
N LEU A 219 -9.38 2.07 2.73
CA LEU A 219 -10.20 2.32 1.57
C LEU A 219 -9.40 3.19 0.61
N CYS A 220 -9.72 3.13 -0.66
CA CYS A 220 -9.05 3.93 -1.67
C CYS A 220 -10.00 4.22 -2.84
N LEU A 221 -9.81 5.36 -3.50
CA LEU A 221 -10.57 5.84 -4.65
C LEU A 221 -9.71 6.85 -5.41
N ASP A 222 -9.96 6.96 -6.72
CA ASP A 222 -9.40 8.02 -7.54
C ASP A 222 -10.10 9.36 -7.34
N PHE A 223 -9.29 10.39 -7.09
CA PHE A 223 -9.69 11.77 -6.97
C PHE A 223 -9.04 12.64 -8.05
N LEU A 224 -9.78 13.66 -8.46
CA LEU A 224 -9.30 14.76 -9.27
C LEU A 224 -8.89 15.91 -8.33
N TYR A 225 -7.65 16.36 -8.42
CA TYR A 225 -7.11 17.46 -7.64
C TYR A 225 -7.03 18.76 -8.44
N SER A 226 -7.32 19.88 -7.78
CA SER A 226 -7.05 21.23 -8.31
C SER A 226 -6.86 22.23 -7.17
N TYR A 227 -6.16 23.33 -7.46
CA TYR A 227 -6.16 24.51 -6.59
C TYR A 227 -7.35 25.45 -6.86
N SER A 228 -8.17 25.15 -7.87
CA SER A 228 -9.43 25.87 -8.11
C SER A 228 -10.57 25.25 -7.30
N PRO A 229 -11.30 26.03 -6.48
CA PRO A 229 -12.46 25.51 -5.76
C PRO A 229 -13.62 25.15 -6.69
N ASP A 230 -13.64 25.70 -7.91
CA ASP A 230 -14.72 25.52 -8.89
C ASP A 230 -14.86 24.07 -9.38
N ILE A 231 -13.85 23.21 -9.13
CA ILE A 231 -13.96 21.78 -9.45
C ILE A 231 -15.09 21.10 -8.67
N LYS A 232 -15.50 21.66 -7.53
CA LYS A 232 -16.55 21.06 -6.66
C LYS A 232 -17.92 21.03 -7.32
N ASP A 233 -18.13 21.85 -8.36
CA ASP A 233 -19.37 21.90 -9.13
C ASP A 233 -19.40 20.90 -10.31
N ILE A 234 -18.35 20.08 -10.45
CA ILE A 234 -18.25 19.05 -11.49
C ILE A 234 -18.88 17.75 -10.97
N HIS A 235 -19.88 17.25 -11.69
CA HIS A 235 -20.64 16.05 -11.33
C HIS A 235 -20.61 14.94 -12.40
N GLY A 236 -19.85 15.13 -13.48
CA GLY A 236 -19.74 14.14 -14.55
C GLY A 236 -18.73 14.55 -15.62
N LEU A 237 -18.37 13.59 -16.48
CA LEU A 237 -17.27 13.72 -17.43
C LEU A 237 -17.46 14.89 -18.39
N ASP A 238 -18.66 15.12 -18.91
CA ASP A 238 -18.90 16.22 -19.85
C ASP A 238 -18.71 17.60 -19.22
N GLN A 239 -19.07 17.75 -17.95
CA GLN A 239 -18.81 18.97 -17.20
C GLN A 239 -17.31 19.15 -16.97
N PHE A 240 -16.59 18.07 -16.66
CA PHE A 240 -15.14 18.11 -16.50
C PHE A 240 -14.44 18.48 -17.81
N MET A 241 -14.79 17.85 -18.94
CA MET A 241 -14.24 18.18 -20.25
C MET A 241 -14.55 19.62 -20.66
N SER A 242 -15.74 20.12 -20.33
CA SER A 242 -16.09 21.53 -20.56
C SER A 242 -15.26 22.47 -19.69
N TYR A 243 -14.96 22.07 -18.45
CA TYR A 243 -14.06 22.80 -17.56
C TYR A 243 -12.65 22.86 -18.15
N LEU A 244 -12.08 21.72 -18.54
CA LEU A 244 -10.73 21.60 -19.12
C LEU A 244 -10.56 22.48 -20.36
N ASN A 245 -11.56 22.53 -21.25
CA ASN A 245 -11.50 23.32 -22.47
C ASN A 245 -11.47 24.85 -22.25
N ARG A 246 -11.74 25.32 -21.02
CA ARG A 246 -11.63 26.75 -20.65
C ARG A 246 -10.23 27.10 -20.14
N GLU A 247 -9.42 26.12 -19.79
CA GLU A 247 -8.06 26.34 -19.29
C GLU A 247 -7.12 26.80 -20.43
N PRO A 248 -6.15 27.68 -20.16
CA PRO A 248 -5.20 28.14 -21.17
C PRO A 248 -4.39 26.98 -21.77
N ALA A 249 -4.23 26.97 -23.10
CA ALA A 249 -3.53 25.93 -23.85
C ALA A 249 -1.99 25.84 -23.62
N GLY A 250 -1.46 26.49 -22.60
CA GLY A 250 -0.02 26.63 -22.33
C GLY A 250 0.56 25.64 -21.31
N LYS A 251 -0.26 24.73 -20.77
CA LYS A 251 0.14 23.72 -19.79
C LYS A 251 -0.48 22.38 -20.16
N ARG A 252 0.12 21.28 -19.68
CA ARG A 252 -0.57 19.99 -19.65
C ARG A 252 -1.85 20.15 -18.84
N HIS A 253 -2.97 19.61 -19.29
CA HIS A 253 -4.19 19.71 -18.49
C HIS A 253 -4.10 18.78 -17.27
N ILE A 254 -3.84 17.50 -17.48
CA ILE A 254 -3.88 16.47 -16.43
C ILE A 254 -2.51 15.78 -16.29
N SER A 255 -2.02 15.60 -15.06
CA SER A 255 -1.02 14.59 -14.71
C SER A 255 -1.72 13.38 -14.08
N ALA A 256 -1.53 12.19 -14.64
CA ALA A 256 -2.16 10.95 -14.19
C ALA A 256 -1.45 9.73 -14.78
N ASP A 257 -1.62 8.56 -14.17
CA ASP A 257 -1.34 7.28 -14.83
C ASP A 257 -2.64 6.61 -15.31
N PHE A 258 -2.73 6.40 -16.63
CA PHE A 258 -3.82 5.68 -17.30
C PHE A 258 -3.34 4.34 -17.90
N SER A 259 -2.07 3.99 -17.76
CA SER A 259 -1.49 2.72 -18.22
C SER A 259 -1.39 1.68 -17.09
N GLY A 260 -1.05 0.44 -17.43
CA GLY A 260 -0.81 -0.63 -16.45
C GLY A 260 -1.87 -1.73 -16.42
N THR A 261 -1.44 -2.93 -16.03
CA THR A 261 -2.27 -4.15 -16.02
C THR A 261 -3.41 -4.13 -15.01
N THR A 262 -3.21 -3.48 -13.87
CA THR A 262 -4.23 -3.43 -12.82
C THR A 262 -5.01 -2.11 -12.85
N ARG A 263 -4.32 -1.00 -13.13
CA ARG A 263 -4.90 0.33 -13.23
C ARG A 263 -5.96 0.43 -14.32
N LEU A 264 -5.63 0.08 -15.57
CA LEU A 264 -6.53 0.27 -16.72
C LEU A 264 -7.89 -0.47 -16.60
N PRO A 265 -7.95 -1.76 -16.20
CA PRO A 265 -9.23 -2.42 -15.92
C PRO A 265 -10.05 -1.72 -14.85
N SER A 266 -9.39 -1.21 -13.81
CA SER A 266 -10.04 -0.57 -12.67
C SER A 266 -10.70 0.74 -13.10
N LEU A 267 -9.98 1.58 -13.86
CA LEU A 267 -10.53 2.78 -14.49
C LEU A 267 -11.73 2.48 -15.41
N TYR A 268 -11.63 1.41 -16.20
CA TYR A 268 -12.73 0.97 -17.06
C TYR A 268 -13.95 0.54 -16.26
N ILE A 269 -13.78 -0.21 -15.18
CA ILE A 269 -14.87 -0.67 -14.32
C ILE A 269 -15.53 0.53 -13.62
N ASP A 270 -14.76 1.49 -13.12
CA ASP A 270 -15.28 2.75 -12.58
C ASP A 270 -16.11 3.53 -13.61
N GLY A 271 -15.58 3.73 -14.82
CA GLY A 271 -16.33 4.36 -15.92
C GLY A 271 -17.59 3.59 -16.30
N TYR A 272 -17.54 2.25 -16.28
CA TYR A 272 -18.70 1.41 -16.58
C TYR A 272 -19.80 1.57 -15.54
N VAL A 273 -19.45 1.58 -14.26
CA VAL A 273 -20.41 1.78 -13.16
C VAL A 273 -20.98 3.20 -13.19
N GLN A 274 -20.16 4.22 -13.43
CA GLN A 274 -20.66 5.59 -13.58
C GLN A 274 -21.61 5.76 -14.77
N ARG A 275 -21.53 4.88 -15.77
CA ARG A 275 -22.44 4.87 -16.92
C ARG A 275 -23.72 4.08 -16.67
N TYR A 276 -23.60 2.85 -16.16
CA TYR A 276 -24.69 1.87 -16.14
C TYR A 276 -25.23 1.58 -14.73
N GLY A 277 -24.50 1.96 -13.68
CA GLY A 277 -24.84 1.69 -12.29
C GLY A 277 -24.27 0.37 -11.75
N TYR A 278 -24.26 0.25 -10.43
CA TYR A 278 -23.67 -0.90 -9.71
C TYR A 278 -24.30 -2.24 -10.09
N ASP A 279 -25.60 -2.28 -10.39
CA ASP A 279 -26.31 -3.52 -10.75
C ASP A 279 -25.76 -4.18 -12.01
N HIS A 280 -25.07 -3.41 -12.86
CA HIS A 280 -24.50 -3.86 -14.12
C HIS A 280 -23.00 -4.15 -14.04
N ILE A 281 -22.38 -4.07 -12.86
CA ILE A 281 -20.92 -4.28 -12.74
C ILE A 281 -20.46 -5.65 -13.23
N ARG A 282 -21.32 -6.67 -13.11
CA ARG A 282 -21.04 -8.03 -13.60
C ARG A 282 -20.92 -8.11 -15.11
N ASP A 283 -21.55 -7.19 -15.83
CA ASP A 283 -21.50 -7.12 -17.29
C ASP A 283 -20.13 -6.63 -17.76
N ALA A 284 -19.48 -5.72 -17.02
CA ALA A 284 -18.14 -5.22 -17.29
C ALA A 284 -17.07 -6.33 -17.36
N PHE A 285 -17.25 -7.41 -16.60
CA PHE A 285 -16.33 -8.56 -16.57
C PHE A 285 -16.62 -9.62 -17.64
N ARG A 286 -17.86 -9.68 -18.15
CA ARG A 286 -18.35 -10.80 -18.98
C ARG A 286 -18.44 -10.45 -20.46
N MET A 287 -18.61 -9.17 -20.78
CA MET A 287 -18.76 -8.68 -22.14
C MET A 287 -17.43 -8.13 -22.66
N PRO A 288 -17.25 -8.05 -23.99
CA PRO A 288 -16.17 -7.25 -24.57
C PRO A 288 -16.24 -5.80 -24.06
N PRO A 289 -15.11 -5.06 -23.99
CA PRO A 289 -15.12 -3.70 -23.48
C PRO A 289 -16.11 -2.81 -24.24
N ASP A 290 -16.89 -2.04 -23.47
CA ASP A 290 -17.92 -1.15 -23.98
C ASP A 290 -17.28 0.05 -24.71
N PRO A 291 -17.61 0.27 -26.01
CA PRO A 291 -17.00 1.36 -26.77
C PRO A 291 -17.25 2.77 -26.21
N GLN A 292 -18.38 3.01 -25.53
CA GLN A 292 -18.72 4.32 -24.97
C GLN A 292 -17.93 4.58 -23.68
N VAL A 293 -17.73 3.55 -22.86
CA VAL A 293 -16.87 3.63 -21.67
C VAL A 293 -15.40 3.82 -22.09
N VAL A 294 -14.92 3.05 -23.06
CA VAL A 294 -13.55 3.23 -23.60
C VAL A 294 -13.36 4.61 -24.21
N ASN A 295 -14.36 5.13 -24.94
CA ASN A 295 -14.32 6.50 -25.48
C ASN A 295 -14.26 7.56 -24.36
N SER A 296 -14.88 7.32 -23.21
CA SER A 296 -14.82 8.21 -22.05
C SER A 296 -13.39 8.28 -21.47
N LEU A 297 -12.73 7.12 -21.30
CA LEU A 297 -11.32 7.06 -20.92
C LEU A 297 -10.41 7.75 -21.94
N MET A 298 -10.65 7.51 -23.24
CA MET A 298 -9.88 8.14 -24.32
C MET A 298 -9.96 9.68 -24.26
N ARG A 299 -11.15 10.24 -24.01
CA ARG A 299 -11.34 11.70 -23.93
C ARG A 299 -10.48 12.32 -22.83
N LEU A 300 -10.38 11.66 -21.67
CA LEU A 300 -9.49 12.10 -20.59
C LEU A 300 -8.02 11.92 -20.97
N ALA A 301 -7.65 10.72 -21.45
CA ALA A 301 -6.29 10.38 -21.79
C ALA A 301 -5.67 11.34 -22.81
N ILE A 302 -6.41 11.83 -23.80
CA ILE A 302 -5.90 12.78 -24.80
C ILE A 302 -5.53 14.13 -24.18
N THR A 303 -6.19 14.54 -23.08
CA THR A 303 -5.93 15.84 -22.42
C THR A 303 -4.58 15.88 -21.67
N CYS A 304 -3.94 14.72 -21.49
CA CYS A 304 -2.62 14.61 -20.89
C CYS A 304 -1.46 15.03 -21.82
N THR A 305 -1.72 15.30 -23.10
CA THR A 305 -0.64 15.66 -24.02
C THR A 305 -0.04 17.02 -23.68
N ASP A 306 1.28 17.14 -23.83
CA ASP A 306 1.99 18.42 -23.82
C ASP A 306 2.15 19.02 -25.23
N GLY A 307 1.36 18.52 -26.19
CA GLY A 307 1.41 18.90 -27.60
C GLY A 307 2.39 18.08 -28.44
N LYS A 308 3.17 17.17 -27.84
CA LYS A 308 4.07 16.25 -28.55
C LYS A 308 3.95 14.81 -28.04
N GLU A 309 3.98 14.63 -26.73
CA GLU A 309 3.99 13.32 -26.09
C GLU A 309 2.80 13.20 -25.12
N ASN A 310 2.46 11.97 -24.74
CA ASN A 310 1.39 11.70 -23.78
C ASN A 310 1.91 10.74 -22.71
N HIS A 311 2.55 11.30 -21.69
CA HIS A 311 3.18 10.51 -20.63
C HIS A 311 2.20 9.76 -19.73
N CYS A 312 0.90 10.10 -19.77
CA CYS A 312 -0.12 9.40 -18.99
C CYS A 312 -0.46 8.01 -19.55
N VAL A 313 -0.09 7.71 -20.80
CA VAL A 313 -0.51 6.47 -21.49
C VAL A 313 0.66 5.66 -22.04
N ASP A 314 1.86 6.24 -22.13
CA ASP A 314 3.05 5.60 -22.73
C ASP A 314 3.89 4.81 -21.71
N GLY A 315 3.36 4.61 -20.50
CA GLY A 315 4.03 3.95 -19.38
C GLY A 315 5.14 4.78 -18.74
N THR A 316 5.33 6.05 -19.10
CA THR A 316 6.33 6.92 -18.47
C THR A 316 5.96 7.23 -17.03
N LEU A 317 4.71 7.64 -16.78
CA LEU A 317 4.24 7.96 -15.42
C LEU A 317 4.03 6.71 -14.55
N SER A 318 3.68 5.55 -15.13
CA SER A 318 3.64 4.26 -14.40
C SER A 318 4.99 3.79 -13.85
N ARG A 319 6.09 4.32 -14.40
CA ARG A 319 7.47 3.98 -13.98
C ARG A 319 8.14 5.14 -13.25
N ALA A 320 7.41 6.22 -12.98
CA ALA A 320 7.91 7.32 -12.22
C ALA A 320 8.14 6.89 -10.76
N ALA A 321 9.08 7.52 -10.07
CA ALA A 321 9.23 7.31 -8.64
C ALA A 321 8.05 7.92 -7.88
N ASP A 322 7.77 7.41 -6.69
CA ASP A 322 6.69 7.94 -5.83
C ASP A 322 6.80 9.46 -5.66
N GLY A 323 5.66 10.14 -5.83
CA GLY A 323 5.56 11.59 -5.75
C GLY A 323 5.98 12.35 -7.01
N ASP A 324 6.63 11.72 -8.00
CA ASP A 324 7.09 12.44 -9.20
C ASP A 324 5.93 12.91 -10.09
N VAL A 325 4.84 12.15 -10.17
CA VAL A 325 3.61 12.54 -10.89
C VAL A 325 2.97 13.74 -10.19
N ASP A 326 2.77 13.63 -8.88
CA ASP A 326 2.15 14.64 -8.02
C ASP A 326 2.92 15.97 -8.03
N ARG A 327 4.26 15.89 -8.13
CA ARG A 327 5.14 17.06 -8.24
C ARG A 327 4.86 17.88 -9.50
N ILE A 328 4.45 17.26 -10.60
CA ILE A 328 4.10 17.98 -11.85
C ILE A 328 2.94 18.96 -11.58
N PHE A 329 1.90 18.49 -10.90
CA PHE A 329 0.77 19.32 -10.50
C PHE A 329 1.16 20.33 -9.42
N ALA A 330 1.87 19.90 -8.37
CA ALA A 330 2.27 20.77 -7.27
C ALA A 330 3.09 21.99 -7.73
N GLU A 331 3.99 21.79 -8.71
CA GLU A 331 4.80 22.84 -9.33
C GLU A 331 4.06 23.65 -10.41
N GLY A 332 2.78 23.37 -10.62
CA GLY A 332 1.91 24.09 -11.57
C GLY A 332 2.22 23.81 -13.04
N LYS A 333 2.84 22.67 -13.35
CA LYS A 333 3.11 22.20 -14.73
C LYS A 333 1.92 21.48 -15.35
N SER A 334 0.99 20.99 -14.53
CA SER A 334 -0.35 20.58 -14.93
C SER A 334 -1.43 21.44 -14.24
N GLY A 335 -2.64 21.48 -14.82
CA GLY A 335 -3.80 22.14 -14.21
C GLY A 335 -4.51 21.25 -13.19
N PHE A 336 -4.37 19.93 -13.32
CA PHE A 336 -5.00 18.91 -12.51
C PHE A 336 -4.05 17.73 -12.29
N ASP A 337 -4.31 17.03 -11.19
CA ASP A 337 -3.77 15.70 -10.93
C ASP A 337 -4.90 14.68 -10.77
N ILE A 338 -4.68 13.43 -11.16
CA ILE A 338 -5.59 12.32 -10.89
C ILE A 338 -4.83 11.15 -10.27
N GLY A 339 -5.38 10.66 -9.16
CA GLY A 339 -4.95 9.45 -8.48
C GLY A 339 -5.52 9.38 -7.07
N PHE A 340 -4.92 8.57 -6.21
CA PHE A 340 -5.51 8.25 -4.91
C PHE A 340 -5.46 9.41 -3.90
N SER A 341 -6.18 9.29 -2.78
CA SER A 341 -6.18 10.26 -1.68
C SER A 341 -4.77 10.57 -1.14
N GLU A 342 -3.91 9.57 -1.25
CA GLU A 342 -2.51 9.48 -0.86
C GLU A 342 -1.63 10.53 -1.56
N GLN A 343 -1.97 10.90 -2.79
CA GLN A 343 -1.21 11.88 -3.56
C GLN A 343 -1.19 13.26 -2.90
N SER A 344 -2.24 13.60 -2.14
CA SER A 344 -2.29 14.84 -1.38
C SER A 344 -1.10 15.00 -0.41
N PHE A 345 -0.49 13.90 0.04
CA PHE A 345 0.78 13.94 0.77
C PHE A 345 1.87 14.64 -0.03
N TYR A 346 2.13 14.17 -1.25
CA TYR A 346 3.20 14.67 -2.11
C TYR A 346 2.87 16.06 -2.67
N ILE A 347 1.61 16.30 -3.04
CA ILE A 347 1.14 17.63 -3.48
C ILE A 347 1.44 18.67 -2.39
N ASN A 348 1.06 18.39 -1.15
CA ASN A 348 1.31 19.29 -0.02
C ASN A 348 2.78 19.34 0.40
N LEU A 349 3.54 18.26 0.15
CA LEU A 349 4.99 18.24 0.41
C LEU A 349 5.74 19.16 -0.55
N PHE A 350 5.36 19.17 -1.84
CA PHE A 350 6.01 19.98 -2.87
C PHE A 350 5.44 21.40 -2.98
N ASN A 351 4.20 21.63 -2.50
CA ASN A 351 3.58 22.96 -2.49
C ASN A 351 2.84 23.26 -1.16
N PRO A 352 3.58 23.38 -0.04
CA PRO A 352 2.97 23.55 1.28
C PRO A 352 2.22 24.88 1.44
N THR A 353 2.56 25.90 0.67
CA THR A 353 1.93 27.23 0.76
C THR A 353 0.49 27.25 0.24
N HIS A 354 0.12 26.28 -0.59
CA HIS A 354 -1.22 26.17 -1.19
C HIS A 354 -2.04 24.99 -0.64
N ALA A 355 -1.55 24.27 0.37
CA ALA A 355 -2.20 23.09 0.92
C ALA A 355 -3.66 23.32 1.35
N ALA A 356 -3.94 24.48 1.97
CA ALA A 356 -5.30 24.84 2.41
C ALA A 356 -6.28 25.11 1.24
N SER A 357 -5.77 25.32 0.03
CA SER A 357 -6.56 25.58 -1.17
C SER A 357 -6.75 24.32 -2.03
N LEU A 358 -6.17 23.19 -1.64
CA LEU A 358 -6.29 21.94 -2.39
C LEU A 358 -7.74 21.43 -2.35
N ALA A 359 -8.41 21.47 -3.50
CA ALA A 359 -9.71 20.88 -3.69
C ALA A 359 -9.56 19.49 -4.30
N MET A 360 -10.44 18.57 -3.89
CA MET A 360 -10.54 17.25 -4.50
C MET A 360 -11.99 16.79 -4.63
N ILE A 361 -12.28 16.08 -5.71
CA ILE A 361 -13.56 15.40 -5.95
C ILE A 361 -13.29 14.00 -6.51
N PRO A 362 -14.20 13.02 -6.35
CA PRO A 362 -14.10 11.75 -7.08
C PRO A 362 -13.93 12.00 -8.58
N VAL A 363 -13.07 11.22 -9.24
CA VAL A 363 -12.89 11.39 -10.69
C VAL A 363 -14.20 11.07 -11.42
N PRO A 364 -14.68 11.97 -12.30
CA PRO A 364 -15.84 11.72 -13.13
C PRO A 364 -15.42 10.92 -14.37
N TRP A 365 -15.30 9.61 -14.22
CA TRP A 365 -15.02 8.65 -15.31
C TRP A 365 -16.18 8.51 -16.31
N GLY A 366 -17.41 8.81 -15.90
CA GLY A 366 -18.64 8.73 -16.69
C GLY A 366 -19.64 9.83 -16.36
N GLU A 367 -20.91 9.59 -16.66
CA GLU A 367 -21.97 10.61 -16.53
C GLU A 367 -22.52 10.80 -15.12
N ASN A 368 -22.40 9.80 -14.24
CA ASN A 368 -22.97 9.84 -12.89
C ASN A 368 -21.88 9.78 -11.81
N GLY A 369 -22.14 10.37 -10.64
CA GLY A 369 -21.20 10.40 -9.52
C GLY A 369 -21.13 9.12 -8.66
N GLN A 370 -21.37 7.94 -9.24
CA GLN A 370 -21.22 6.67 -8.52
C GLN A 370 -19.73 6.34 -8.35
N THR A 371 -19.33 5.89 -7.16
CA THR A 371 -17.92 5.66 -6.82
C THR A 371 -17.74 4.28 -6.23
N MET A 372 -16.73 3.55 -6.70
CA MET A 372 -16.29 2.32 -6.06
C MET A 372 -15.05 2.55 -5.23
N LEU A 373 -15.03 1.95 -4.06
CA LEU A 373 -13.92 2.00 -3.13
C LEU A 373 -13.13 0.72 -3.24
N TYR A 374 -11.87 0.85 -3.64
CA TYR A 374 -10.87 -0.18 -3.39
C TYR A 374 -10.70 -0.34 -1.88
N SER A 375 -10.27 -1.52 -1.44
CA SER A 375 -10.06 -1.77 -0.01
C SER A 375 -8.91 -2.72 0.20
N ASP A 376 -8.11 -2.42 1.22
CA ASP A 376 -7.14 -3.35 1.78
C ASP A 376 -7.67 -3.94 3.07
N ALA A 377 -7.30 -5.19 3.35
CA ALA A 377 -7.72 -5.89 4.55
C ALA A 377 -6.65 -6.86 5.05
N PHE A 378 -6.68 -7.12 6.36
CA PHE A 378 -5.87 -8.15 6.99
C PHE A 378 -6.53 -9.52 6.84
N VAL A 379 -5.86 -10.46 6.18
CA VAL A 379 -6.25 -11.87 6.12
C VAL A 379 -5.45 -12.70 7.12
N THR A 380 -6.08 -13.72 7.71
CA THR A 380 -5.39 -14.72 8.54
C THR A 380 -5.06 -15.96 7.72
N ASN A 381 -3.79 -16.35 7.69
CA ASN A 381 -3.34 -17.54 6.99
C ASN A 381 -3.90 -18.80 7.67
N ARG A 382 -4.71 -19.57 6.94
CA ARG A 382 -5.35 -20.77 7.46
C ARG A 382 -4.36 -21.86 7.87
N THR A 383 -3.21 -21.93 7.20
CA THR A 383 -2.25 -23.02 7.37
C THR A 383 -1.26 -22.73 8.48
N SER A 384 -0.54 -21.61 8.40
CA SER A 384 0.47 -21.26 9.41
C SER A 384 -0.17 -20.82 10.72
N CYS A 385 -1.37 -20.23 10.66
CA CYS A 385 -2.14 -19.76 11.81
C CYS A 385 -3.33 -20.67 12.14
N SER A 386 -3.09 -21.99 12.12
CA SER A 386 -4.14 -23.01 12.39
C SER A 386 -4.38 -23.27 13.88
N SER A 387 -3.46 -22.86 14.77
CA SER A 387 -3.62 -23.03 16.22
C SER A 387 -4.50 -21.95 16.83
N ALA A 388 -5.20 -22.29 17.91
CA ALA A 388 -6.05 -21.34 18.64
C ALA A 388 -5.26 -20.14 19.19
N SER A 389 -4.01 -20.34 19.62
CA SER A 389 -3.16 -19.25 20.09
C SER A 389 -2.80 -18.29 18.97
N CYS A 390 -2.44 -18.79 17.78
CA CYS A 390 -2.12 -17.92 16.65
C CYS A 390 -3.35 -17.13 16.20
N GLN A 391 -4.54 -17.76 16.15
CA GLN A 391 -5.77 -17.06 15.79
C GLN A 391 -6.11 -15.93 16.78
N ALA A 392 -5.88 -16.15 18.07
CA ALA A 392 -6.03 -15.11 19.10
C ALA A 392 -5.02 -13.97 18.90
N ASP A 393 -3.75 -14.29 18.65
CA ASP A 393 -2.71 -13.29 18.39
C ASP A 393 -3.01 -12.48 17.11
N SER A 394 -3.43 -13.15 16.02
CA SER A 394 -3.88 -12.50 14.79
C SER A 394 -5.06 -11.55 15.03
N THR A 395 -6.05 -11.98 15.82
CA THR A 395 -7.21 -11.16 16.18
C THR A 395 -6.78 -9.93 16.98
N ALA A 396 -5.90 -10.11 17.97
CA ALA A 396 -5.37 -9.00 18.77
C ALA A 396 -4.57 -8.01 17.91
N PHE A 397 -3.74 -8.52 17.00
CA PHE A 397 -2.92 -7.72 16.09
C PHE A 397 -3.77 -6.90 15.13
N THR A 398 -4.73 -7.55 14.45
CA THR A 398 -5.62 -6.87 13.51
C THR A 398 -6.54 -5.87 14.20
N THR A 399 -7.03 -6.16 15.41
CA THR A 399 -7.80 -5.20 16.23
C THR A 399 -6.99 -3.95 16.55
N MET A 400 -5.71 -4.11 16.90
CA MET A 400 -4.82 -2.97 17.15
C MET A 400 -4.56 -2.18 15.87
N MET A 401 -4.21 -2.86 14.77
CA MET A 401 -3.86 -2.20 13.51
C MET A 401 -5.02 -1.44 12.86
N THR A 402 -6.26 -1.89 13.05
CA THR A 402 -7.46 -1.22 12.51
C THR A 402 -8.13 -0.26 13.50
N GLY A 403 -7.63 -0.20 14.73
CA GLY A 403 -8.08 0.73 15.76
C GLY A 403 -7.70 2.18 15.43
N LYS A 404 -8.56 3.11 15.83
CA LYS A 404 -8.39 4.55 15.56
C LYS A 404 -7.01 5.09 15.97
N GLU A 405 -6.38 4.61 17.03
CA GLU A 405 -5.08 5.12 17.52
C GLU A 405 -3.97 4.86 16.50
N ILE A 406 -3.77 3.61 16.08
CA ILE A 406 -2.76 3.25 15.06
C ILE A 406 -3.12 3.88 13.72
N LYS A 407 -4.40 3.86 13.33
CA LYS A 407 -4.84 4.47 12.08
C LYS A 407 -4.56 5.97 12.03
N THR A 408 -4.76 6.67 13.14
CA THR A 408 -4.40 8.10 13.28
C THR A 408 -2.90 8.31 13.20
N TYR A 409 -2.11 7.49 13.91
CA TYR A 409 -0.66 7.58 13.89
C TYR A 409 -0.11 7.50 12.46
N ILE A 410 -0.62 6.55 11.66
CA ILE A 410 -0.21 6.37 10.26
C ILE A 410 -0.77 7.47 9.35
N ALA A 411 -2.08 7.72 9.41
CA ALA A 411 -2.75 8.68 8.55
C ALA A 411 -2.18 10.10 8.67
N PHE A 412 -1.81 10.53 9.88
CA PHE A 412 -1.24 11.84 10.15
C PHE A 412 0.30 11.85 10.20
N SER A 413 0.96 10.85 9.60
CA SER A 413 2.42 10.86 9.41
C SER A 413 3.23 11.01 10.71
N GLN A 414 2.74 10.49 11.84
CA GLN A 414 3.35 10.70 13.15
C GLN A 414 4.67 9.94 13.34
N ASP A 415 4.99 9.02 12.43
CA ASP A 415 6.28 8.34 12.31
C ASP A 415 7.33 9.14 11.52
N LEU A 416 6.92 10.22 10.85
CA LEU A 416 7.78 11.08 10.03
C LEU A 416 8.17 12.36 10.81
N PRO A 417 9.18 13.12 10.34
CA PRO A 417 9.56 14.38 10.96
C PRO A 417 8.38 15.34 11.12
N GLN A 418 8.38 16.09 12.23
CA GLN A 418 7.35 17.09 12.51
C GLN A 418 7.19 18.07 11.35
N GLY A 419 5.93 18.32 10.95
CA GLY A 419 5.59 19.21 9.84
C GLY A 419 5.45 18.50 8.49
N THR A 420 5.73 17.20 8.42
CA THR A 420 5.40 16.39 7.25
C THR A 420 3.87 16.37 7.04
N PRO A 421 3.36 16.53 5.80
CA PRO A 421 1.92 16.40 5.52
C PRO A 421 1.34 15.07 5.99
N ALA A 422 0.05 15.05 6.29
CA ALA A 422 -0.68 13.79 6.50
C ALA A 422 -0.70 12.96 5.22
N ARG A 423 -0.69 11.62 5.36
CA ARG A 423 -0.79 10.67 4.24
C ARG A 423 -2.18 10.65 3.62
N HIS A 424 -3.19 11.14 4.34
CA HIS A 424 -4.60 11.15 3.96
C HIS A 424 -5.16 9.81 3.47
N LEU A 425 -4.59 8.70 3.93
CA LEU A 425 -5.14 7.35 3.72
C LEU A 425 -6.60 7.31 4.17
N LEU A 426 -7.51 6.76 3.35
CA LEU A 426 -8.91 6.62 3.75
C LEU A 426 -9.03 5.43 4.71
N VAL A 427 -9.30 5.71 5.98
CA VAL A 427 -9.37 4.66 7.01
C VAL A 427 -10.67 3.86 6.90
N GLY A 428 -10.56 2.54 6.84
CA GLY A 428 -11.71 1.63 6.66
C GLY A 428 -12.64 1.50 7.87
N THR A 429 -12.25 2.00 9.05
CA THR A 429 -13.04 1.94 10.29
C THR A 429 -13.65 3.29 10.66
N ARG A 430 -14.89 3.27 11.17
CA ARG A 430 -15.70 4.48 11.44
C ARG A 430 -15.14 5.37 12.55
N PRO A 431 -14.68 4.86 13.71
CA PRO A 431 -14.27 5.70 14.83
C PRO A 431 -13.12 6.66 14.54
N PHE A 432 -12.29 6.37 13.53
CA PHE A 432 -11.29 7.32 13.04
C PHE A 432 -11.92 8.65 12.61
N TRP A 433 -13.03 8.59 11.87
CA TRP A 433 -13.71 9.75 11.24
C TRP A 433 -14.47 10.64 12.22
N ASP A 434 -14.68 10.16 13.45
CA ASP A 434 -15.38 10.92 14.50
C ASP A 434 -14.41 11.78 15.34
N GLN A 435 -13.11 11.62 15.13
CA GLN A 435 -12.09 12.43 15.80
C GLN A 435 -12.11 13.87 15.32
N GLN A 436 -11.94 14.81 16.25
CA GLN A 436 -11.93 16.24 15.94
C GLN A 436 -10.87 16.60 14.88
N GLN A 437 -9.65 16.09 15.03
CA GLN A 437 -8.56 16.33 14.08
C GLN A 437 -8.86 15.85 12.66
N VAL A 438 -9.65 14.78 12.51
CA VAL A 438 -10.05 14.26 11.19
C VAL A 438 -11.16 15.10 10.59
N ARG A 439 -12.11 15.57 11.41
CA ARG A 439 -13.20 16.45 10.94
C ARG A 439 -12.71 17.84 10.55
N ASP A 440 -11.68 18.33 11.23
CA ASP A 440 -11.09 19.64 10.98
C ASP A 440 -10.05 19.62 9.84
N ASP A 441 -9.65 18.43 9.38
CA ASP A 441 -8.69 18.29 8.31
C ASP A 441 -9.32 18.66 6.94
N PRO A 442 -8.66 19.54 6.16
CA PRO A 442 -9.22 20.06 4.92
C PRO A 442 -9.34 19.00 3.82
N VAL A 443 -8.59 17.91 3.86
CA VAL A 443 -8.68 16.82 2.89
C VAL A 443 -9.75 15.82 3.33
N TYR A 444 -9.72 15.36 4.59
CA TYR A 444 -10.70 14.39 5.08
C TYR A 444 -12.14 14.91 5.06
N SER A 445 -12.35 16.20 5.31
CA SER A 445 -13.67 16.82 5.22
C SER A 445 -14.28 16.77 3.80
N GLN A 446 -13.47 16.67 2.75
CA GLN A 446 -13.94 16.60 1.36
C GLN A 446 -14.39 15.19 0.95
N VAL A 447 -13.87 14.14 1.61
CA VAL A 447 -14.05 12.74 1.15
C VAL A 447 -15.01 11.93 2.02
N ARG A 448 -15.42 12.43 3.20
CA ARG A 448 -16.29 11.67 4.12
C ARG A 448 -17.57 11.16 3.45
N THR A 449 -18.29 12.02 2.73
CA THR A 449 -19.55 11.63 2.05
C THR A 449 -19.32 10.51 1.05
N VAL A 450 -18.18 10.55 0.34
CA VAL A 450 -17.82 9.53 -0.66
C VAL A 450 -17.69 8.16 -0.03
N ILE A 451 -17.10 8.07 1.16
CA ILE A 451 -16.96 6.83 1.92
C ILE A 451 -18.31 6.32 2.44
N GLU A 452 -19.18 7.25 2.84
CA GLU A 452 -20.52 6.92 3.33
C GLU A 452 -21.43 6.36 2.22
N THR A 453 -21.25 6.81 0.97
CA THR A 453 -22.16 6.48 -0.14
C THR A 453 -21.57 5.56 -1.22
N GLY A 454 -20.25 5.37 -1.25
CA GLY A 454 -19.59 4.49 -2.21
C GLY A 454 -19.95 3.02 -2.02
N GLN A 455 -19.65 2.19 -3.01
CA GLN A 455 -19.75 0.73 -2.90
C GLN A 455 -18.38 0.08 -2.97
N ALA A 456 -18.27 -1.17 -2.50
CA ALA A 456 -17.03 -1.93 -2.62
C ALA A 456 -16.69 -2.21 -4.08
N PHE A 457 -15.42 -2.08 -4.43
CA PHE A 457 -14.90 -2.62 -5.69
C PHE A 457 -14.99 -4.16 -5.67
N PRO A 458 -15.28 -4.83 -6.81
CA PRO A 458 -15.41 -6.28 -6.86
C PRO A 458 -14.14 -7.04 -6.49
N HIS A 459 -14.29 -8.03 -5.62
CA HIS A 459 -13.21 -8.89 -5.11
C HIS A 459 -12.95 -10.19 -5.90
N ASP A 460 -13.40 -10.26 -7.16
CA ASP A 460 -13.31 -11.45 -8.03
C ASP A 460 -12.55 -11.21 -9.35
N LEU A 461 -11.80 -10.11 -9.42
CA LEU A 461 -10.91 -9.79 -10.54
C LEU A 461 -9.63 -10.65 -10.50
N ASN A 462 -9.73 -11.90 -10.96
CA ASN A 462 -8.55 -12.77 -11.08
C ASN A 462 -7.58 -12.30 -12.18
N GLU A 463 -6.31 -12.71 -12.10
CA GLU A 463 -5.24 -12.29 -13.02
C GLU A 463 -5.57 -12.54 -14.50
N SER A 464 -6.15 -13.69 -14.86
CA SER A 464 -6.51 -13.95 -16.26
C SER A 464 -7.60 -13.00 -16.76
N LEU A 465 -8.58 -12.66 -15.92
CA LEU A 465 -9.64 -11.72 -16.27
C LEU A 465 -9.07 -10.30 -16.38
N ARG A 466 -8.30 -9.86 -15.38
CA ARG A 466 -7.60 -8.58 -15.35
C ARG A 466 -6.77 -8.38 -16.62
N ASP A 467 -5.87 -9.31 -16.92
CA ASP A 467 -4.91 -9.17 -18.03
C ASP A 467 -5.62 -9.14 -19.39
N ARG A 468 -6.71 -9.90 -19.55
CA ARG A 468 -7.55 -9.85 -20.75
C ARG A 468 -8.27 -8.50 -20.88
N MET A 469 -8.96 -8.05 -19.83
CA MET A 469 -9.66 -6.76 -19.84
C MET A 469 -8.69 -5.62 -20.16
N ALA A 470 -7.53 -5.62 -19.51
CA ALA A 470 -6.51 -4.61 -19.70
C ALA A 470 -6.02 -4.58 -21.15
N ARG A 471 -5.70 -5.75 -21.73
CA ARG A 471 -5.32 -5.87 -23.14
C ARG A 471 -6.42 -5.39 -24.09
N ASP A 472 -7.66 -5.83 -23.88
CA ASP A 472 -8.76 -5.52 -24.80
C ASP A 472 -9.12 -4.02 -24.77
N VAL A 473 -9.17 -3.41 -23.58
CA VAL A 473 -9.35 -1.96 -23.42
C VAL A 473 -8.19 -1.20 -24.07
N CYS A 474 -6.94 -1.62 -23.82
CA CYS A 474 -5.77 -0.97 -24.38
C CYS A 474 -5.76 -1.02 -25.91
N LEU A 475 -6.09 -2.17 -26.52
CA LEU A 475 -6.16 -2.32 -27.97
C LEU A 475 -7.24 -1.44 -28.60
N MET A 476 -8.32 -1.13 -27.88
CA MET A 476 -9.32 -0.16 -28.33
C MET A 476 -8.78 1.26 -28.25
N LEU A 477 -8.17 1.65 -27.13
CA LEU A 477 -7.57 2.99 -26.94
C LEU A 477 -6.44 3.27 -27.95
N ARG A 478 -5.64 2.25 -28.29
CA ARG A 478 -4.51 2.39 -29.23
C ARG A 478 -4.92 2.75 -30.65
N LYS A 479 -6.19 2.57 -31.02
CA LYS A 479 -6.71 3.00 -32.34
C LYS A 479 -6.66 4.53 -32.48
N ASP A 480 -6.93 5.25 -31.39
CA ASP A 480 -6.99 6.70 -31.35
C ASP A 480 -5.74 7.31 -30.70
N ILE A 481 -5.04 6.54 -29.87
CA ILE A 481 -3.82 6.94 -29.14
C ILE A 481 -2.70 5.92 -29.43
N PRO A 482 -2.00 5.99 -30.58
CA PRO A 482 -1.07 4.94 -31.02
C PRO A 482 0.08 4.62 -30.04
N GLN A 483 0.45 5.58 -29.18
CA GLN A 483 1.49 5.49 -28.17
C GLN A 483 1.06 4.76 -26.87
N TYR A 484 -0.20 4.32 -26.76
CA TYR A 484 -0.66 3.62 -25.55
C TYR A 484 0.20 2.37 -25.28
N ASP A 485 0.70 2.25 -24.05
CA ASP A 485 1.48 1.11 -23.58
C ASP A 485 0.56 -0.10 -23.37
N CYS A 486 0.42 -0.90 -24.42
CA CYS A 486 -0.21 -2.21 -24.38
C CYS A 486 0.79 -3.35 -24.18
N ASP A 487 2.07 -3.04 -23.93
CA ASP A 487 3.04 -4.05 -23.48
C ASP A 487 2.83 -4.39 -22.01
N MET A 488 1.86 -3.71 -21.37
CA MET A 488 1.27 -4.09 -20.10
C MET A 488 2.33 -4.18 -19.01
N THR A 489 3.11 -3.10 -18.86
CA THR A 489 4.06 -2.97 -17.76
C THR A 489 3.35 -3.34 -16.44
N LYS A 490 3.93 -4.31 -15.71
CA LYS A 490 3.49 -4.66 -14.36
C LYS A 490 3.90 -3.50 -13.45
N GLY A 491 3.03 -2.51 -13.29
CA GLY A 491 3.12 -1.53 -12.23
C GLY A 491 2.36 -2.02 -10.98
N PRO A 492 2.73 -1.56 -9.77
CA PRO A 492 1.77 -1.52 -8.66
C PRO A 492 0.54 -0.68 -9.08
N MET A 493 -0.58 -0.83 -8.35
CA MET A 493 -1.80 -0.05 -8.64
C MET A 493 -1.64 1.43 -8.40
#